data_AF-A0A6P0YLW7-F1
#
_entry.id   AF-A0A6P0YLW7-F1
#
_cell.length_a   1.000
_cell.length_b   1.000
_cell.length_c   1.000
_cell.angle_alpha   90.00
_cell.angle_beta   90.00
_cell.angle_gamma   90.00
#
_symmetry.space_group_name_H-M   'P 1'
#
loop_
_entity.id
_entity.type
_entity.pdbx_description
1 polymer ?
#
loop_
_entity_poly.entity_id
_entity_poly.type
_entity_poly.pdbx_seq_one_letter_code
_entity_poly.pdbx_strand_id
1 'polypeptide(L)' 'MSHSVKIYDTCIGCTQCVRACPLDDLEMVPWDGCKAGQIASS' A
#
# COMPACT_ATOMS: atom_id res chain seq x y z
N MET A 1 6.42 -16.48 -4.05
CA MET A 1 5.86 -16.08 -5.36
C MET A 1 5.55 -14.60 -5.24
N SER A 2 6.16 -13.72 -6.05
CA SER A 2 5.85 -12.29 -6.00
C SER A 2 4.70 -11.98 -6.96
N HIS A 3 3.65 -11.34 -6.45
CA HIS A 3 2.57 -10.78 -7.26
C HIS A 3 2.80 -9.27 -7.39
N SER A 4 2.47 -8.69 -8.55
CA SER A 4 2.65 -7.24 -8.75
C SER A 4 1.52 -6.45 -8.11
N VAL A 5 1.82 -5.72 -7.05
CA VAL A 5 0.89 -4.77 -6.40
C VAL A 5 1.16 -3.39 -6.98
N LYS A 6 0.16 -2.78 -7.62
CA LYS A 6 0.28 -1.44 -8.21
C LYS A 6 -0.48 -0.42 -7.38
N ILE A 7 0.22 0.63 -6.96
CA ILE A 7 -0.37 1.73 -6.21
C ILE A 7 -0.12 3.01 -7.00
N TYR A 8 -1.18 3.80 -7.14
CA TYR A 8 -1.19 5.01 -7.93
C TYR A 8 -0.92 6.24 -7.06
N ASP A 9 -0.53 7.34 -7.69
CA ASP A 9 -0.32 8.66 -7.09
C ASP A 9 -1.57 9.24 -6.40
N THR A 10 -2.76 8.75 -6.78
CA THR A 10 -4.05 9.05 -6.13
C THR A 10 -4.24 8.35 -4.78
N CYS A 11 -3.29 7.53 -4.33
CA CYS A 11 -3.33 6.91 -3.00
C CYS A 11 -3.41 7.96 -1.89
N ILE A 12 -4.35 7.76 -0.97
CA ILE A 12 -4.59 8.63 0.20
C ILE A 12 -4.10 8.04 1.52
N GLY A 13 -3.52 6.84 1.50
CA GLY A 13 -3.01 6.18 2.71
C GLY A 13 -4.09 5.75 3.71
N CYS A 14 -5.28 5.32 3.25
CA CYS A 14 -6.39 4.92 4.13
C CYS A 14 -6.25 3.53 4.77
N THR A 15 -5.23 2.75 4.39
CA THR A 15 -4.93 1.40 4.93
C THR A 15 -6.00 0.33 4.66
N GLN A 16 -7.03 0.62 3.85
CA GLN A 16 -8.09 -0.36 3.56
C GLN A 16 -7.58 -1.55 2.73
N CYS A 17 -6.67 -1.33 1.78
CA CYS A 17 -6.09 -2.40 0.97
C CYS A 17 -5.31 -3.43 1.81
N VAL A 18 -4.53 -2.95 2.78
CA VAL A 18 -3.78 -3.79 3.73
C VAL A 18 -4.74 -4.67 4.52
N ARG A 19 -5.76 -4.07 5.16
CA ARG A 19 -6.75 -4.81 5.97
C ARG A 19 -7.62 -5.77 5.16
N ALA A 20 -7.84 -5.48 3.89
CA ALA A 20 -8.67 -6.30 3.01
C ALA A 20 -7.89 -7.48 2.41
N CYS A 21 -6.55 -7.48 2.47
CA CYS A 21 -5.75 -8.55 1.91
C CYS A 21 -5.95 -9.83 2.71
N PRO A 22 -6.50 -10.91 2.12
CA PRO A 22 -6.76 -12.15 2.83
C PRO A 22 -5.48 -12.91 3.21
N LEU A 23 -4.37 -12.57 2.56
CA LEU A 23 -3.06 -13.18 2.79
C LEU A 23 -2.23 -12.39 3.80
N ASP A 24 -2.69 -11.19 4.20
CA ASP A 24 -1.96 -10.26 5.07
C ASP A 24 -0.54 -9.93 4.56
N ASP A 25 -0.36 -9.96 3.23
CA ASP A 25 0.92 -9.79 2.53
C ASP A 25 1.21 -8.32 2.17
N LEU A 26 0.56 -7.37 2.84
CA LEU A 26 0.72 -5.93 2.57
C LEU A 26 0.97 -5.17 3.87
N GLU A 27 1.92 -4.25 3.86
CA GLU A 27 2.22 -3.36 4.98
C GLU A 27 2.32 -1.89 4.54
N MET A 28 1.94 -0.96 5.43
CA MET A 28 2.13 0.47 5.16
C MET A 28 3.56 0.86 5.51
N VAL A 29 4.32 1.30 4.51
CA VAL A 29 5.70 1.78 4.67
C VAL A 29 5.78 3.28 4.37
N PRO A 30 6.70 4.03 5.01
CA PRO A 30 6.92 5.44 4.71
C PRO A 30 7.30 5.64 3.24
N TRP A 31 6.67 6.61 2.58
CA TRP A 31 6.95 6.95 1.19
C TRP A 31 6.64 8.41 0.88
N ASP A 32 7.66 9.15 0.45
CA ASP A 32 7.56 10.59 0.17
C ASP A 32 6.94 10.93 -1.20
N GLY A 33 6.58 9.92 -2.00
CA GLY A 33 6.04 10.11 -3.35
C GLY A 33 4.55 10.44 -3.41
N CYS A 34 3.83 10.45 -2.29
CA CYS A 34 2.42 10.88 -2.23
C CYS A 34 2.15 11.73 -0.99
N LYS A 35 1.04 12.51 -1.04
CA LYS A 35 0.63 13.41 0.06
C LYS A 35 0.40 12.69 1.40
N ALA A 36 0.15 11.38 1.37
CA ALA A 36 -0.08 10.60 2.57
C ALA A 36 1.24 10.27 3.33
N GLY A 37 2.40 10.43 2.69
CA GLY A 37 3.69 10.09 3.29
C GLY A 37 3.91 8.58 3.52
N GLN A 38 3.04 7.75 2.97
CA GLN A 38 3.07 6.30 3.14
C GLN A 38 2.42 5.58 1.95
N ILE A 39 2.86 4.37 1.68
CA ILE A 39 2.36 3.51 0.61
C ILE A 39 2.23 2.08 1.12
N ALA A 40 1.31 1.29 0.56
CA ALA A 40 1.32 -0.15 0.82
C ALA A 40 2.47 -0.81 0.05
N SER A 41 3.16 -1.75 0.65
CA SER A 41 4.15 -2.61 -0.02
C SER A 41 3.87 -4.04 0.37
N SER A 42 4.04 -4.96 -0.58
CA SER A 42 4.24 -6.39 -0.31
C SER A 42 5.71 -6.68 -0.07
#